data_AF-C7U1M0-F1
#
_entry.id   AF-C7U1M0-F1
#
_cell.length_a   1.000
_cell.length_b   1.000
_cell.length_c   1.000
_cell.angle_alpha   90.00
_cell.angle_beta   90.00
_cell.angle_gamma   90.00
#
_symmetry.space_group_name_H-M   'P 1'
#
loop_
_entity.id
_entity.type
_entity.pdbx_description
1 polymer ?
#
loop_
_entity_poly.entity_id
_entity_poly.type
_entity_poly.pdbx_seq_one_letter_code
_entity_poly.pdbx_strand_id
1 'polypeptide(L)'
;MMFNPTKWTHHFGAYAGIAGSLAALTAVIVSASALRSRRNRTIFLAGLLFVLAVSFAGINGWWYVSSYGIPWFDKTVSLSGNQSSSLFLLLFGLALGLVAWQYLREGYAPPQPKPTTRKGRRIRKFAAAPLTVVAGAMVLFEVLSLLKGAVSQYPAYSLARSNVGALAGQTCGLANDVLVESDPNSGRLAPIVDPDNPPLNGDALAGAAPEGFSPNGIPSDLTADYVEVKPGQGNTDNQSVGPTFETGAGGGTTGGTGARTVNGSEAKLPFGLDPAVTPVLGSYQEGVQEPALLTSSWYGLPERSDDAPLVVISAAGRIWSVDDTGATTYGQSLLVEYGRRLPDGTVEPQGTYLPRDIGPAPSWRNLRIPLSELPADTDAVRIVANDPNLTGDQWLAFTPPRVPKLDTLNTVIGSEQPVLLDWAVGLQFPCQRPFDHRYGIAEMPDYRILPDRPLAVSSTDTWQSADNGGPLGFTEALARPEQIPTYLENDWARDWGSLERYVRFYPNAVPAEPQTEAITRSGLWNPGTLRVYE
;
A
#
# COMPACT_ATOMS: atom_id res chain seq x y z
N MET A 1 -27.13 -16.77 7.87
CA MET A 1 -26.13 -15.69 7.86
C MET A 1 -26.47 -14.54 8.80
N MET A 2 -27.74 -14.13 8.94
CA MET A 2 -28.12 -13.01 9.83
C MET A 2 -27.77 -13.23 11.33
N PHE A 3 -27.64 -14.47 11.77
CA PHE A 3 -27.25 -14.82 13.14
C PHE A 3 -25.76 -15.16 13.29
N ASN A 4 -24.98 -15.05 12.22
CA ASN A 4 -23.53 -15.26 12.33
C ASN A 4 -22.95 -14.06 13.06
N PRO A 5 -22.07 -14.27 14.06
CA PRO A 5 -21.44 -13.18 14.79
C PRO A 5 -20.45 -12.40 13.91
N THR A 6 -20.00 -12.98 12.79
CA THR A 6 -19.07 -12.38 11.84
C THR A 6 -19.77 -11.86 10.58
N LYS A 7 -19.19 -10.83 9.97
CA LYS A 7 -19.78 -10.04 8.88
C LYS A 7 -20.21 -10.89 7.67
N TRP A 8 -21.38 -10.60 7.11
CA TRP A 8 -21.98 -11.37 6.01
C TRP A 8 -21.23 -11.31 4.67
N THR A 9 -20.44 -10.25 4.41
CA THR A 9 -19.85 -9.99 3.08
C THR A 9 -18.83 -11.03 2.68
N HIS A 10 -17.98 -11.47 3.61
CA HIS A 10 -17.01 -12.54 3.37
C HIS A 10 -17.65 -13.92 3.15
N HIS A 11 -18.89 -14.11 3.60
CA HIS A 11 -19.55 -15.40 3.53
C HIS A 11 -20.40 -15.62 2.28
N PHE A 12 -20.52 -14.62 1.38
CA PHE A 12 -21.29 -14.79 0.15
C PHE A 12 -20.74 -15.92 -0.75
N GLY A 13 -19.47 -16.29 -0.59
CA GLY A 13 -18.87 -17.46 -1.26
C GLY A 13 -19.62 -18.77 -0.99
N ALA A 14 -20.28 -18.91 0.17
CA ALA A 14 -21.10 -20.08 0.48
C ALA A 14 -22.28 -20.26 -0.49
N TYR A 15 -22.72 -19.18 -1.15
CA TYR A 15 -23.80 -19.24 -2.14
C TYR A 15 -23.33 -19.51 -3.57
N ALA A 16 -22.03 -19.53 -3.87
CA ALA A 16 -21.54 -19.61 -5.25
C ALA A 16 -22.12 -20.81 -6.03
N GLY A 17 -22.17 -21.99 -5.41
CA GLY A 17 -22.74 -23.20 -6.03
C GLY A 17 -24.26 -23.14 -6.25
N ILE A 18 -25.01 -22.60 -5.28
CA ILE A 18 -26.47 -22.48 -5.34
C ILE A 18 -26.88 -21.35 -6.29
N ALA A 19 -26.17 -20.21 -6.24
CA ALA A 19 -26.43 -19.03 -7.06
C ALA A 19 -26.27 -19.34 -8.56
N GLY A 20 -25.28 -20.13 -8.95
CA GLY A 20 -25.12 -20.57 -10.34
C GLY A 20 -26.33 -21.37 -10.84
N SER A 21 -26.80 -22.34 -10.04
CA SER A 21 -27.99 -23.16 -10.35
C SER A 21 -29.27 -22.31 -10.40
N LEU A 22 -29.43 -21.38 -9.45
CA LEU A 22 -30.56 -20.46 -9.39
C LEU A 22 -30.55 -19.51 -10.60
N ALA A 23 -29.40 -18.95 -10.97
CA ALA A 23 -29.25 -18.07 -12.13
C ALA A 23 -29.60 -18.79 -13.43
N ALA A 24 -29.21 -20.05 -13.58
CA ALA A 24 -29.58 -20.88 -14.73
C ALA A 24 -31.11 -21.07 -14.82
N LEU A 25 -31.75 -21.41 -13.70
CA LEU A 25 -33.22 -21.52 -13.62
C LEU A 25 -33.91 -20.18 -13.92
N THR A 26 -33.43 -19.08 -13.34
CA THR A 26 -33.95 -17.73 -13.58
C THR A 26 -33.82 -17.33 -15.05
N ALA A 27 -32.69 -17.63 -15.70
CA ALA A 27 -32.50 -17.36 -17.12
C ALA A 27 -33.54 -18.09 -17.99
N VAL A 28 -33.89 -19.34 -17.65
CA VAL A 28 -34.96 -20.09 -18.33
C VAL A 28 -36.33 -19.46 -18.11
N ILE A 29 -36.66 -19.11 -16.85
CA ILE A 29 -37.96 -18.51 -16.48
C ILE A 29 -38.17 -17.15 -17.17
N VAL A 30 -37.11 -16.35 -17.27
CA VAL A 30 -37.19 -14.98 -17.82
C VAL A 30 -37.03 -14.94 -19.34
N SER A 31 -36.67 -16.07 -19.96
CA SER A 31 -36.58 -16.21 -21.41
C SER A 31 -37.89 -15.81 -22.10
N ALA A 32 -37.78 -15.27 -23.32
CA ALA A 32 -38.94 -14.90 -24.13
C ALA A 32 -39.90 -16.08 -24.42
N SER A 33 -39.46 -17.33 -24.21
CA SER A 33 -40.28 -18.55 -24.29
C SER A 33 -41.23 -18.71 -23.10
N ALA A 34 -40.81 -18.30 -21.90
CA ALA A 34 -41.58 -18.46 -20.66
C ALA A 34 -42.29 -17.15 -20.28
N LEU A 35 -41.62 -16.01 -20.40
CA LEU A 35 -42.13 -14.69 -20.02
C LEU A 35 -42.70 -13.93 -21.23
N ARG A 36 -44.00 -14.13 -21.50
CA ARG A 36 -44.69 -13.59 -22.69
C ARG A 36 -44.89 -12.08 -22.66
N SER A 37 -45.10 -11.49 -21.48
CA SER A 37 -45.28 -10.04 -21.32
C SER A 37 -43.98 -9.28 -21.64
N ARG A 38 -44.05 -8.26 -22.51
CA ARG A 38 -42.93 -7.34 -22.76
C ARG A 38 -42.60 -6.52 -21.51
N ARG A 39 -43.64 -6.13 -20.77
CA ARG A 39 -43.53 -5.30 -19.56
C ARG A 39 -42.67 -6.00 -18.52
N ASN A 40 -43.01 -7.24 -18.19
CA ASN A 40 -42.29 -7.99 -17.16
C ASN A 40 -40.84 -8.29 -17.55
N ARG A 41 -40.54 -8.51 -18.84
CA ARG A 41 -39.15 -8.63 -19.32
C ARG A 41 -38.37 -7.32 -19.18
N THR A 42 -39.03 -6.19 -19.44
CA THR A 42 -38.43 -4.86 -19.25
C THR A 42 -38.22 -4.54 -17.78
N ILE A 43 -39.15 -4.94 -16.89
CA ILE A 43 -38.99 -4.82 -15.43
C ILE A 43 -37.77 -5.63 -14.95
N PHE A 44 -37.60 -6.86 -15.43
CA PHE A 44 -36.43 -7.66 -15.08
C PHE A 44 -35.13 -7.00 -15.55
N LEU A 45 -35.11 -6.47 -16.78
CA LEU A 45 -33.95 -5.71 -17.28
C LEU A 45 -33.68 -4.47 -16.42
N ALA A 46 -34.71 -3.74 -16.01
CA ALA A 46 -34.56 -2.61 -15.09
C ALA A 46 -33.95 -3.06 -13.76
N GLY A 47 -34.41 -4.18 -13.19
CA GLY A 47 -33.81 -4.76 -11.99
C GLY A 47 -32.32 -5.09 -12.17
N LEU A 48 -31.93 -5.69 -13.30
CA LEU A 48 -30.51 -5.96 -13.61
C LEU A 48 -29.68 -4.68 -13.74
N LEU A 49 -30.20 -3.66 -14.43
CA LEU A 49 -29.52 -2.37 -14.61
C LEU A 49 -29.35 -1.64 -13.27
N PHE A 50 -30.35 -1.73 -12.39
CA PHE A 50 -30.23 -1.19 -11.03
C PHE A 50 -29.16 -1.92 -10.22
N VAL A 51 -29.14 -3.26 -10.26
CA VAL A 51 -28.10 -4.05 -9.59
C VAL A 51 -26.71 -3.68 -10.13
N LEU A 52 -26.55 -3.56 -11.46
CA LEU A 52 -25.31 -3.09 -12.07
C LEU A 52 -24.94 -1.68 -11.62
N ALA A 53 -25.89 -0.75 -11.56
CA ALA A 53 -25.63 0.61 -11.10
C ALA A 53 -25.09 0.62 -9.66
N VAL A 54 -25.66 -0.20 -8.77
CA VAL A 54 -25.19 -0.36 -7.39
C VAL A 54 -23.83 -1.04 -7.34
N SER A 55 -23.61 -2.11 -8.11
CA SER A 55 -22.32 -2.83 -8.14
C SER A 55 -21.18 -1.95 -8.64
N PHE A 56 -21.40 -1.16 -9.71
CA PHE A 56 -20.39 -0.26 -10.29
C PHE A 56 -20.25 1.08 -9.55
N ALA A 57 -21.02 1.30 -8.48
CA ALA A 57 -20.80 2.43 -7.59
C ALA A 57 -19.59 2.22 -6.65
N GLY A 58 -19.09 0.98 -6.54
CA GLY A 58 -17.86 0.64 -5.83
C GLY A 58 -16.60 0.78 -6.68
N ILE A 59 -15.46 0.54 -6.03
CA ILE A 59 -14.13 0.42 -6.66
C ILE A 59 -13.91 -0.99 -7.20
N ASN A 60 -13.01 -1.16 -8.18
CA ASN A 60 -12.55 -2.46 -8.67
C ASN A 60 -11.34 -2.97 -7.86
N GLY A 61 -11.44 -2.88 -6.54
CA GLY A 61 -10.37 -3.20 -5.61
C GLY A 61 -10.34 -4.69 -5.25
N TRP A 62 -9.13 -5.24 -5.16
CA TRP A 62 -8.84 -6.58 -4.67
C TRP A 62 -7.99 -6.52 -3.40
N TRP A 63 -7.84 -7.65 -2.71
CA TRP A 63 -7.13 -7.66 -1.43
C TRP A 63 -5.61 -7.56 -1.58
N TYR A 64 -4.99 -6.61 -0.88
CA TYR A 64 -3.53 -6.43 -0.79
C TYR A 64 -2.85 -6.49 -2.17
N VAL A 65 -1.83 -7.33 -2.35
CA VAL A 65 -1.08 -7.49 -3.62
C VAL A 65 -1.93 -7.91 -4.82
N SER A 66 -3.16 -8.40 -4.60
CA SER A 66 -4.07 -8.78 -5.70
C SER A 66 -4.55 -7.57 -6.50
N SER A 67 -4.47 -6.36 -5.92
CA SER A 67 -4.84 -5.11 -6.59
C SER A 67 -3.76 -4.57 -7.52
N TYR A 68 -2.57 -5.16 -7.54
CA TYR A 68 -1.43 -4.60 -8.26
C TYR A 68 -1.67 -4.60 -9.77
N GLY A 69 -1.63 -3.40 -10.35
CA GLY A 69 -1.93 -3.16 -11.75
C GLY A 69 -3.41 -3.26 -12.15
N ILE A 70 -4.35 -3.53 -11.23
CA ILE A 70 -5.77 -3.64 -11.56
C ILE A 70 -6.36 -2.28 -11.95
N PRO A 71 -7.13 -2.16 -13.05
CA PRO A 71 -7.77 -0.90 -13.42
C PRO A 71 -8.82 -0.47 -12.38
N TRP A 72 -8.82 0.82 -12.01
CA TRP A 72 -9.77 1.40 -11.04
C TRP A 72 -9.78 0.67 -9.69
N PHE A 73 -8.62 0.21 -9.21
CA PHE A 73 -8.51 -0.41 -7.87
C PHE A 73 -8.77 0.58 -6.74
N ASP A 74 -8.50 1.87 -7.00
CA ASP A 74 -8.53 3.01 -6.08
C ASP A 74 -9.78 3.90 -6.25
N LYS A 75 -10.52 3.75 -7.35
CA LYS A 75 -11.62 4.64 -7.74
C LYS A 75 -12.74 3.88 -8.44
N THR A 76 -13.87 4.55 -8.63
CA THR A 76 -15.00 3.95 -9.34
C THR A 76 -14.70 3.77 -10.83
N VAL A 77 -15.23 2.69 -11.41
CA VAL A 77 -15.03 2.37 -12.83
C VAL A 77 -15.61 3.48 -13.69
N SER A 78 -14.74 4.15 -14.45
CA SER A 78 -15.08 5.36 -15.19
C SER A 78 -14.36 5.44 -16.54
N LEU A 79 -15.01 6.09 -17.50
CA LEU A 79 -14.47 6.34 -18.84
C LEU A 79 -14.62 7.81 -19.19
N SER A 80 -13.51 8.49 -19.49
CA SER A 80 -13.48 9.94 -19.80
C SER A 80 -14.18 10.79 -18.73
N GLY A 81 -13.95 10.47 -17.45
CA GLY A 81 -14.57 11.16 -16.31
C GLY A 81 -16.02 10.74 -15.98
N ASN A 82 -16.68 9.96 -16.85
CA ASN A 82 -18.05 9.49 -16.61
C ASN A 82 -18.03 8.14 -15.90
N GLN A 83 -18.68 8.05 -14.75
CA GLN A 83 -18.79 6.81 -13.98
C GLN A 83 -19.76 5.81 -14.63
N SER A 84 -19.39 4.54 -14.62
CA SER A 84 -20.22 3.45 -15.16
C SER A 84 -21.52 3.26 -14.37
N SER A 85 -21.49 3.52 -13.05
CA SER A 85 -22.69 3.55 -12.19
C SER A 85 -23.74 4.52 -12.71
N SER A 86 -23.35 5.75 -13.07
CA SER A 86 -24.23 6.78 -13.63
C SER A 86 -24.83 6.36 -14.96
N LEU A 87 -24.05 5.71 -15.82
CA LEU A 87 -24.55 5.14 -17.09
C LEU A 87 -25.64 4.09 -16.82
N PHE A 88 -25.37 3.13 -15.93
CA PHE A 88 -26.35 2.08 -15.60
C PHE A 88 -27.59 2.64 -14.92
N LEU A 89 -27.46 3.68 -14.08
CA LEU A 89 -28.58 4.36 -13.45
C LEU A 89 -29.46 5.09 -14.48
N LEU A 90 -28.84 5.75 -15.46
CA LEU A 90 -29.55 6.37 -16.58
C LEU A 90 -30.28 5.32 -17.43
N LEU A 91 -29.62 4.21 -17.75
CA LEU A 91 -30.24 3.10 -18.47
C LEU A 91 -31.40 2.47 -17.67
N PHE A 92 -31.27 2.38 -16.35
CA PHE A 92 -32.33 1.95 -15.45
C PHE A 92 -33.55 2.90 -15.53
N GLY A 93 -33.32 4.21 -15.44
CA GLY A 93 -34.38 5.22 -15.60
C GLY A 93 -35.09 5.12 -16.95
N LEU A 94 -34.33 4.94 -18.04
CA LEU A 94 -34.89 4.71 -19.37
C LEU A 94 -35.69 3.40 -19.45
N ALA A 95 -35.23 2.34 -18.80
CA ALA A 95 -35.96 1.07 -18.73
C ALA A 95 -37.28 1.23 -17.96
N LEU A 96 -37.31 1.99 -16.86
CA LEU A 96 -38.55 2.32 -16.14
C LEU A 96 -39.50 3.18 -16.98
N GLY A 97 -38.98 4.17 -17.71
CA GLY A 97 -39.78 4.94 -18.67
C GLY A 97 -40.42 4.05 -19.73
N LEU A 98 -39.66 3.07 -20.24
CA LEU A 98 -40.18 2.06 -21.16
C LEU A 98 -41.22 1.14 -20.50
N VAL A 99 -41.04 0.75 -19.24
CA VAL A 99 -42.06 -0.01 -18.47
C VAL A 99 -43.35 0.80 -18.36
N ALA A 100 -43.26 2.07 -17.97
CA ALA A 100 -44.42 2.96 -17.84
C ALA A 100 -45.16 3.12 -19.18
N TRP A 101 -44.41 3.33 -20.27
CA TRP A 101 -44.99 3.41 -21.61
C TRP A 101 -45.68 2.11 -22.03
N GLN A 102 -45.07 0.95 -21.75
CA GLN A 102 -45.66 -0.36 -22.05
C GLN A 102 -46.92 -0.62 -21.22
N TYR A 103 -46.91 -0.20 -19.95
CA TYR A 103 -48.06 -0.29 -19.05
C TYR A 103 -49.24 0.55 -19.57
N LEU A 104 -49.00 1.80 -19.91
CA LEU A 104 -50.03 2.71 -20.42
C LEU A 104 -50.62 2.27 -21.78
N ARG A 105 -49.88 1.46 -22.57
CA ARG A 105 -50.31 0.95 -23.88
C ARG A 105 -50.81 -0.49 -23.88
N GLU A 106 -50.86 -1.17 -22.74
CA GLU A 106 -51.14 -2.61 -22.67
C GLU A 106 -52.49 -2.99 -23.32
N GLY A 107 -53.50 -2.10 -23.27
CA GLY A 107 -54.79 -2.26 -23.93
C GLY A 107 -54.87 -1.83 -25.42
N TYR A 108 -53.88 -1.09 -25.92
CA TYR A 108 -53.87 -0.54 -27.29
C TYR A 108 -52.80 -1.17 -28.19
N ALA A 109 -51.94 -2.02 -27.63
CA ALA A 109 -50.80 -2.57 -28.35
C ALA A 109 -51.19 -3.76 -29.24
N PRO A 110 -50.66 -3.85 -30.48
CA PRO A 110 -50.88 -5.01 -31.34
C PRO A 110 -50.27 -6.28 -30.72
N PRO A 111 -50.84 -7.46 -31.02
CA PRO A 111 -50.40 -8.74 -30.47
C PRO A 111 -48.92 -9.02 -30.75
N GLN A 112 -48.28 -9.78 -29.84
CA GLN A 112 -46.87 -10.12 -29.96
C GLN A 112 -46.58 -10.85 -31.28
N PRO A 113 -45.46 -10.54 -31.99
CA PRO A 113 -45.05 -11.26 -33.17
C PRO A 113 -44.93 -12.77 -32.88
N LYS A 114 -45.52 -13.61 -33.73
CA LYS A 114 -45.41 -15.08 -33.57
C LYS A 114 -43.94 -15.50 -33.59
N PRO A 115 -43.51 -16.47 -32.75
CA PRO A 115 -42.11 -16.91 -32.66
C PRO A 115 -41.51 -17.39 -33.98
N THR A 116 -42.34 -17.88 -34.90
CA THR A 116 -41.95 -18.41 -36.21
C THR A 116 -41.59 -17.33 -37.24
N THR A 117 -42.06 -16.10 -37.04
CA THR A 117 -41.79 -14.95 -37.93
C THR A 117 -40.33 -14.48 -37.80
N ARG A 118 -39.78 -13.83 -38.84
CA ARG A 118 -38.42 -13.25 -38.81
C ARG A 118 -38.24 -12.25 -37.65
N LYS A 119 -39.27 -11.44 -37.37
CA LYS A 119 -39.31 -10.48 -36.24
C LYS A 119 -39.37 -11.20 -34.89
N GLY A 120 -40.19 -12.25 -34.76
CA GLY A 120 -40.28 -13.09 -33.55
C GLY A 120 -38.97 -13.83 -33.24
N ARG A 121 -38.31 -14.40 -34.25
CA ARG A 121 -36.98 -15.04 -34.12
C ARG A 121 -35.91 -14.06 -33.66
N ARG A 122 -35.89 -12.84 -34.22
CA ARG A 122 -34.92 -11.80 -33.83
C ARG A 122 -35.12 -11.36 -32.38
N ILE A 123 -36.37 -11.10 -31.98
CA ILE A 123 -36.71 -10.79 -30.59
C ILE A 123 -36.30 -11.92 -29.66
N ARG A 124 -36.57 -13.18 -30.03
CA ARG A 124 -36.18 -14.33 -29.23
C ARG A 124 -34.66 -14.46 -29.09
N LYS A 125 -33.87 -14.12 -30.12
CA LYS A 125 -32.41 -14.14 -30.08
C LYS A 125 -31.83 -13.08 -29.12
N PHE A 126 -32.33 -11.84 -29.18
CA PHE A 126 -31.78 -10.72 -28.38
C PHE A 126 -32.43 -10.58 -26.99
N ALA A 127 -33.65 -11.09 -26.78
CA ALA A 127 -34.34 -11.08 -25.50
C ALA A 127 -34.27 -12.43 -24.75
N ALA A 128 -33.40 -13.35 -25.20
CA ALA A 128 -33.33 -14.70 -24.61
C ALA A 128 -32.69 -14.71 -23.21
N ALA A 129 -31.68 -13.88 -22.96
CA ALA A 129 -30.83 -14.11 -21.78
C ALA A 129 -30.08 -12.85 -21.27
N PRO A 130 -30.79 -11.78 -20.86
CA PRO A 130 -30.13 -10.58 -20.32
C PRO A 130 -29.28 -10.88 -19.09
N LEU A 131 -29.74 -11.79 -18.20
CA LEU A 131 -28.96 -12.22 -17.04
C LEU A 131 -27.63 -12.90 -17.44
N THR A 132 -27.66 -13.80 -18.43
CA THR A 132 -26.46 -14.49 -18.91
C THR A 132 -25.46 -13.53 -19.55
N VAL A 133 -25.95 -12.53 -20.31
CA VAL A 133 -25.07 -11.51 -20.89
C VAL A 133 -24.42 -10.66 -19.80
N VAL A 134 -25.19 -10.22 -18.81
CA VAL A 134 -24.66 -9.44 -17.68
C VAL A 134 -23.65 -10.24 -16.87
N ALA A 135 -23.98 -11.48 -16.50
CA ALA A 135 -23.07 -12.36 -15.75
C ALA A 135 -21.77 -12.65 -16.54
N GLY A 136 -21.88 -12.96 -17.83
CA GLY A 136 -20.72 -13.18 -18.69
C GLY A 136 -19.85 -11.93 -18.86
N ALA A 137 -20.47 -10.74 -18.95
CA ALA A 137 -19.75 -9.47 -19.02
C ALA A 137 -19.02 -9.16 -17.71
N MET A 138 -19.61 -9.46 -16.54
CA MET A 138 -18.97 -9.31 -15.23
C MET A 138 -17.74 -10.22 -15.12
N VAL A 139 -17.88 -11.51 -15.44
CA VAL A 139 -16.77 -12.46 -15.43
C VAL A 139 -15.66 -12.00 -16.38
N LEU A 140 -16.02 -11.56 -17.59
CA LEU A 140 -15.05 -11.06 -18.54
C LEU A 140 -14.34 -9.80 -18.02
N PHE A 141 -15.07 -8.88 -17.40
CA PHE A 141 -14.51 -7.68 -16.79
C PHE A 141 -13.50 -8.02 -15.68
N GLU A 142 -13.83 -8.96 -14.79
CA GLU A 142 -12.95 -9.42 -13.70
C GLU A 142 -11.69 -10.11 -14.26
N VAL A 143 -11.85 -11.05 -15.21
CA VAL A 143 -10.72 -11.76 -15.83
C VAL A 143 -9.82 -10.81 -16.61
N LEU A 144 -10.38 -9.89 -17.40
CA LEU A 144 -9.59 -8.90 -18.13
C LEU A 144 -8.91 -7.91 -17.20
N SER A 145 -9.51 -7.57 -16.05
CA SER A 145 -8.87 -6.72 -15.04
C SER A 145 -7.63 -7.41 -14.46
N LEU A 146 -7.75 -8.68 -14.06
CA LEU A 146 -6.63 -9.48 -13.55
C LEU A 146 -5.55 -9.70 -14.62
N LEU A 147 -5.96 -9.98 -15.87
CA LEU A 147 -5.03 -10.14 -16.98
C LEU A 147 -4.26 -8.84 -17.29
N LYS A 148 -4.96 -7.71 -17.30
CA LYS A 148 -4.33 -6.39 -17.43
C LYS A 148 -3.30 -6.21 -16.31
N GLY A 149 -3.68 -6.46 -15.06
CA GLY A 149 -2.76 -6.34 -13.91
C GLY A 149 -1.49 -7.19 -14.09
N ALA A 150 -1.66 -8.45 -14.50
CA ALA A 150 -0.54 -9.35 -14.79
C ALA A 150 0.39 -8.83 -15.90
N VAL A 151 -0.17 -8.29 -16.98
CA VAL A 151 0.62 -7.79 -18.11
C VAL A 151 1.26 -6.44 -17.82
N SER A 152 0.52 -5.50 -17.22
CA SER A 152 1.02 -4.14 -16.99
C SER A 152 2.04 -4.05 -15.88
N GLN A 153 2.03 -4.98 -14.91
CA GLN A 153 3.04 -5.02 -13.86
C GLN A 153 4.36 -5.60 -14.35
N TYR A 154 4.40 -6.40 -15.43
CA TYR A 154 5.65 -7.04 -15.83
C TYR A 154 6.72 -6.00 -16.21
N PRO A 155 7.96 -6.06 -15.68
CA PRO A 155 8.57 -7.19 -14.95
C PRO A 155 8.37 -7.22 -13.41
N ALA A 156 7.77 -6.20 -12.81
CA ALA A 156 7.48 -6.12 -11.37
C ALA A 156 6.52 -7.23 -10.87
N TYR A 157 6.33 -7.26 -9.54
CA TYR A 157 5.48 -8.27 -8.91
C TYR A 157 4.02 -8.23 -9.37
N SER A 158 3.53 -9.41 -9.74
CA SER A 158 2.11 -9.71 -9.86
C SER A 158 1.84 -11.11 -9.34
N LEU A 159 0.63 -11.35 -8.84
CA LEU A 159 0.21 -12.70 -8.43
C LEU A 159 0.34 -13.72 -9.56
N ALA A 160 0.08 -13.31 -10.81
CA ALA A 160 0.24 -14.17 -11.96
C ALA A 160 1.70 -14.57 -12.18
N ARG A 161 2.64 -13.59 -12.17
CA ARG A 161 4.07 -13.86 -12.32
C ARG A 161 4.58 -14.76 -11.18
N SER A 162 4.19 -14.47 -9.94
CA SER A 162 4.55 -15.27 -8.76
C SER A 162 4.08 -16.72 -8.87
N ASN A 163 2.81 -16.95 -9.21
CA ASN A 163 2.26 -18.30 -9.36
C ASN A 163 2.89 -19.07 -10.53
N VAL A 164 3.17 -18.40 -11.66
CA VAL A 164 3.87 -19.03 -12.79
C VAL A 164 5.33 -19.34 -12.44
N GLY A 165 6.02 -18.43 -11.73
CA GLY A 165 7.38 -18.63 -11.24
C GLY A 165 7.49 -19.79 -10.25
N ALA A 166 6.48 -19.98 -9.39
CA ALA A 166 6.42 -21.12 -8.47
C ALA A 166 6.40 -22.47 -9.20
N LEU A 167 5.73 -22.56 -10.36
CA LEU A 167 5.77 -23.77 -11.21
C LEU A 167 7.17 -24.04 -11.80
N ALA A 168 8.02 -23.02 -11.89
CA ALA A 168 9.41 -23.10 -12.32
C ALA A 168 10.42 -23.18 -11.15
N GLY A 169 9.94 -23.32 -9.90
CA GLY A 169 10.78 -23.46 -8.71
C GLY A 169 11.05 -22.16 -7.93
N GLN A 170 10.58 -21.00 -8.41
CA GLN A 170 10.67 -19.72 -7.68
C GLN A 170 9.49 -19.60 -6.70
N THR A 171 9.56 -20.30 -5.58
CA THR A 171 8.40 -20.49 -4.68
C THR A 171 8.24 -19.43 -3.59
N CYS A 172 9.23 -18.55 -3.39
CA CYS A 172 9.24 -17.62 -2.25
C CYS A 172 8.40 -16.35 -2.44
N GLY A 173 7.63 -16.27 -3.53
CA GLY A 173 6.67 -15.21 -3.75
C GLY A 173 7.30 -13.81 -3.70
N LEU A 174 6.70 -12.92 -2.92
CA LEU A 174 7.08 -11.51 -2.82
C LEU A 174 8.48 -11.32 -2.19
N ALA A 175 8.98 -12.31 -1.44
CA ALA A 175 10.31 -12.27 -0.83
C ALA A 175 11.46 -12.16 -1.86
N ASN A 176 11.22 -12.57 -3.11
CA ASN A 176 12.19 -12.47 -4.20
C ASN A 176 12.20 -11.11 -4.89
N ASP A 177 11.19 -10.27 -4.66
CA ASP A 177 11.01 -8.97 -5.34
C ASP A 177 11.05 -7.78 -4.38
N VAL A 178 10.92 -8.03 -3.07
CA VAL A 178 11.23 -7.03 -2.05
C VAL A 178 12.73 -6.96 -1.88
N LEU A 179 13.28 -5.79 -2.16
CA LEU A 179 14.68 -5.44 -1.96
C LEU A 179 14.87 -4.79 -0.60
N VAL A 180 15.89 -5.21 0.13
CA VAL A 180 16.19 -4.81 1.50
C VAL A 180 17.54 -4.11 1.55
N GLU A 181 17.56 -2.92 2.15
CA GLU A 181 18.79 -2.21 2.50
C GLU A 181 19.22 -2.63 3.92
N SER A 182 20.17 -3.57 4.01
CA SER A 182 20.57 -4.14 5.30
C SER A 182 21.45 -3.18 6.14
N ASP A 183 22.23 -2.32 5.49
CA ASP A 183 23.00 -1.26 6.15
C ASP A 183 22.75 0.09 5.47
N PRO A 184 21.82 0.91 6.02
CA PRO A 184 21.50 2.24 5.50
C PRO A 184 22.64 3.27 5.58
N ASN A 185 23.75 2.95 6.23
CA ASN A 185 24.91 3.84 6.38
C ASN A 185 26.01 3.57 5.34
N SER A 186 25.95 2.44 4.63
CA SER A 186 26.98 2.02 3.68
C SER A 186 26.93 2.77 2.34
N GLY A 187 25.74 3.17 1.90
CA GLY A 187 25.51 3.81 0.60
C GLY A 187 25.70 5.33 0.55
N ARG A 188 26.22 5.94 1.62
CA ARG A 188 26.30 7.41 1.74
C ARG A 188 27.17 8.01 0.64
N LEU A 189 26.66 9.04 -0.02
CA LEU A 189 27.41 9.71 -1.08
C LEU A 189 28.40 10.73 -0.51
N ALA A 190 29.57 10.82 -1.14
CA ALA A 190 30.55 11.83 -0.81
C ALA A 190 30.18 13.17 -1.50
N PRO A 191 30.24 14.31 -0.78
CA PRO A 191 30.01 15.59 -1.40
C PRO A 191 31.17 15.97 -2.34
N ILE A 192 30.82 16.61 -3.44
CA ILE A 192 31.73 17.27 -4.36
C ILE A 192 31.88 18.71 -3.87
N VAL A 193 33.10 19.09 -3.50
CA VAL A 193 33.41 20.46 -3.09
C VAL A 193 33.47 21.33 -4.35
N ASP A 194 32.52 22.26 -4.47
CA ASP A 194 32.56 23.35 -5.44
C ASP A 194 33.46 24.48 -4.87
N PRO A 195 34.62 24.78 -5.48
CA PRO A 195 35.49 25.86 -5.02
C PRO A 195 34.84 27.25 -5.10
N ASP A 196 33.91 27.46 -6.05
CA ASP A 196 33.27 28.75 -6.28
C ASP A 196 32.10 28.99 -5.32
N ASN A 197 31.48 27.92 -4.82
CA ASN A 197 30.33 27.96 -3.90
C ASN A 197 30.52 26.96 -2.74
N PRO A 198 31.50 27.19 -1.84
CA PRO A 198 31.76 26.27 -0.74
C PRO A 198 30.57 26.22 0.23
N PRO A 199 30.30 25.05 0.85
CA PRO A 199 29.21 24.92 1.81
C PRO A 199 29.42 25.79 3.05
N LEU A 200 28.33 26.42 3.52
CA LEU A 200 28.32 27.24 4.73
C LEU A 200 28.74 26.37 5.94
N ASN A 201 29.72 26.86 6.70
CA ASN A 201 30.30 26.15 7.86
C ASN A 201 30.81 24.73 7.55
N GLY A 202 31.05 24.40 6.28
CA GLY A 202 31.47 23.05 5.87
C GLY A 202 30.35 21.99 5.87
N ASP A 203 29.08 22.37 6.09
CA ASP A 203 27.95 21.44 6.01
C ASP A 203 27.49 21.29 4.55
N ALA A 204 27.91 20.19 3.92
CA ALA A 204 27.57 19.90 2.53
C ALA A 204 26.05 19.78 2.28
N LEU A 205 25.25 19.39 3.30
CA LEU A 205 23.80 19.30 3.18
C LEU A 205 23.15 20.68 3.11
N ALA A 206 23.70 21.64 3.86
CA ALA A 206 23.26 23.04 3.84
C ALA A 206 23.60 23.77 2.53
N GLY A 207 24.66 23.35 1.85
CA GLY A 207 25.16 24.06 0.67
C GLY A 207 25.66 25.47 1.01
N ALA A 208 25.75 26.35 0.02
CA ALA A 208 26.42 27.65 0.19
C ALA A 208 25.60 28.70 0.96
N ALA A 209 24.28 28.71 0.80
CA ALA A 209 23.39 29.73 1.37
C ALA A 209 22.01 29.15 1.74
N PRO A 210 21.91 28.33 2.80
CA PRO A 210 20.63 27.85 3.29
C PRO A 210 19.82 29.00 3.94
N GLU A 211 18.53 29.08 3.63
CA GLU A 211 17.57 30.01 4.24
C GLU A 211 16.46 29.19 4.93
N GLY A 212 16.14 29.50 6.19
CA GLY A 212 15.02 28.86 6.92
C GLY A 212 15.21 27.38 7.28
N PHE A 213 16.34 26.75 6.94
CA PHE A 213 16.66 25.37 7.31
C PHE A 213 17.62 25.32 8.52
N SER A 214 17.33 24.45 9.49
CA SER A 214 18.20 24.23 10.65
C SER A 214 18.30 22.75 11.05
N PRO A 215 19.37 22.33 11.75
CA PRO A 215 19.51 20.95 12.22
C PRO A 215 18.36 20.49 13.13
N ASN A 216 17.82 21.38 13.96
CA ASN A 216 16.68 21.09 14.85
C ASN A 216 15.34 21.57 14.28
N GLY A 217 15.27 21.86 12.97
CA GLY A 217 14.04 22.26 12.29
C GLY A 217 13.11 21.08 12.00
N ILE A 218 12.89 20.22 13.00
CA ILE A 218 12.08 19.00 12.90
C ILE A 218 11.27 18.86 14.21
N PRO A 219 9.94 18.73 14.15
CA PRO A 219 9.13 18.45 15.34
C PRO A 219 9.51 17.12 16.00
N SER A 220 9.34 17.04 17.33
CA SER A 220 9.55 15.80 18.07
C SER A 220 8.47 14.76 17.80
N ASP A 221 7.25 15.18 17.44
CA ASP A 221 6.14 14.30 17.09
C ASP A 221 5.90 14.31 15.59
N LEU A 222 6.14 13.17 14.95
CA LEU A 222 5.93 12.94 13.53
C LEU A 222 4.85 11.88 13.30
N THR A 223 3.88 11.79 14.22
CA THR A 223 2.73 10.86 14.09
C THR A 223 2.03 11.08 12.76
N ALA A 224 1.87 9.98 12.01
CA ALA A 224 1.29 9.99 10.68
C ALA A 224 -0.18 10.44 10.68
N ASP A 225 -0.62 10.98 9.54
CA ASP A 225 -2.04 11.28 9.32
C ASP A 225 -2.91 10.01 9.42
N TYR A 226 -4.13 10.17 9.93
CA TYR A 226 -5.06 9.06 10.17
C TYR A 226 -5.49 8.33 8.88
N VAL A 227 -5.75 7.03 9.01
CA VAL A 227 -6.38 6.18 8.01
C VAL A 227 -7.81 5.87 8.45
N GLU A 228 -8.77 6.09 7.56
CA GLU A 228 -10.15 5.67 7.80
C GLU A 228 -10.29 4.14 7.72
N VAL A 229 -10.83 3.55 8.78
CA VAL A 229 -11.25 2.14 8.81
C VAL A 229 -12.63 2.06 8.18
N LYS A 230 -12.69 1.52 6.97
CA LYS A 230 -13.95 1.43 6.22
C LYS A 230 -14.91 0.44 6.89
N PRO A 231 -16.19 0.80 7.10
CA PRO A 231 -17.17 -0.14 7.62
C PRO A 231 -17.23 -1.42 6.77
N GLY A 232 -17.08 -2.57 7.42
CA GLY A 232 -17.08 -3.86 6.72
C GLY A 232 -15.69 -4.45 6.50
N GLN A 233 -14.61 -3.71 6.82
CA GLN A 233 -13.25 -4.23 6.79
C GLN A 233 -13.08 -5.46 7.70
N GLY A 234 -12.46 -6.52 7.18
CA GLY A 234 -12.21 -7.75 7.94
C GLY A 234 -11.08 -7.58 8.96
N ASN A 235 -11.05 -8.45 9.98
CA ASN A 235 -9.95 -8.60 10.94
C ASN A 235 -9.47 -7.27 11.56
N THR A 236 -10.36 -6.56 12.23
CA THR A 236 -10.10 -5.30 12.91
C THR A 236 -10.87 -5.33 14.23
N ASP A 237 -10.32 -4.70 15.27
CA ASP A 237 -10.84 -4.77 16.64
C ASP A 237 -12.12 -3.96 16.84
N ASN A 238 -12.27 -2.85 16.11
CA ASN A 238 -13.43 -1.97 16.21
C ASN A 238 -14.17 -1.82 14.88
N GLN A 239 -15.48 -2.00 14.94
CA GLN A 239 -16.39 -1.81 13.81
C GLN A 239 -17.62 -1.06 14.32
N SER A 240 -17.58 0.25 14.18
CA SER A 240 -18.67 1.12 14.60
C SER A 240 -19.61 1.45 13.42
N VAL A 241 -20.84 1.86 13.73
CA VAL A 241 -21.73 2.53 12.77
C VAL A 241 -21.33 4.02 12.75
N GLY A 242 -20.21 4.31 12.09
CA GLY A 242 -19.59 5.63 12.03
C GLY A 242 -18.17 5.56 11.47
N PRO A 243 -17.53 6.70 11.18
CA PRO A 243 -16.14 6.70 10.75
C PRO A 243 -15.23 6.36 11.94
N THR A 244 -14.40 5.33 11.77
CA THR A 244 -13.34 4.95 12.71
C THR A 244 -12.01 5.25 12.05
N PHE A 245 -11.03 5.73 12.82
CA PHE A 245 -9.75 6.19 12.30
C PHE A 245 -8.62 5.60 13.12
N GLU A 246 -7.58 5.11 12.44
CA GLU A 246 -6.37 4.59 13.05
C GLU A 246 -5.16 5.38 12.57
N THR A 247 -4.10 5.42 13.37
CA THR A 247 -2.81 5.98 12.97
C THR A 247 -1.69 5.03 13.34
N GLY A 248 -0.56 5.19 12.65
CA GLY A 248 0.59 4.33 12.74
C GLY A 248 1.57 4.59 11.59
N ALA A 249 2.82 4.23 11.80
CA ALA A 249 3.90 4.26 10.84
C ALA A 249 4.92 3.18 11.22
N GLY A 250 5.90 2.89 10.37
CA GLY A 250 6.91 1.87 10.66
C GLY A 250 7.73 2.17 11.92
N GLY A 251 8.21 1.14 12.60
CA GLY A 251 8.94 1.23 13.86
C GLY A 251 10.05 2.28 13.85
N GLY A 252 9.96 3.27 14.75
CA GLY A 252 10.98 4.31 14.93
C GLY A 252 10.92 5.49 13.95
N THR A 253 9.86 5.62 13.15
CA THR A 253 9.71 6.72 12.16
C THR A 253 8.87 7.92 12.64
N THR A 254 8.24 7.82 13.80
CA THR A 254 7.33 8.84 14.36
C THR A 254 8.02 9.96 15.13
N GLY A 255 9.34 10.08 14.99
CA GLY A 255 10.12 11.16 15.59
C GLY A 255 10.68 10.82 16.98
N GLY A 256 10.89 11.88 17.77
CA GLY A 256 11.50 11.86 19.10
C GLY A 256 12.91 12.45 19.13
N THR A 257 13.53 12.36 20.30
CA THR A 257 14.89 12.84 20.56
C THR A 257 15.89 11.69 20.53
N GLY A 258 17.03 11.89 19.86
CA GLY A 258 18.08 10.89 19.68
C GLY A 258 19.46 11.39 20.09
N ALA A 259 20.50 10.62 19.73
CA ALA A 259 21.88 11.09 19.88
C ALA A 259 22.18 12.22 18.88
N ARG A 260 23.08 13.13 19.27
CA ARG A 260 23.37 14.33 18.49
C ARG A 260 24.00 13.98 17.14
N THR A 261 23.49 14.56 16.06
CA THR A 261 24.01 14.36 14.70
C THR A 261 25.33 15.10 14.46
N VAL A 262 26.04 14.78 13.37
CA VAL A 262 27.28 15.45 12.96
C VAL A 262 27.14 16.97 12.80
N ASN A 263 25.95 17.47 12.44
CA ASN A 263 25.64 18.90 12.34
C ASN A 263 24.86 19.46 13.56
N GLY A 264 24.76 18.69 14.65
CA GLY A 264 24.27 19.17 15.94
C GLY A 264 22.77 18.98 16.21
N SER A 265 22.03 18.29 15.34
CA SER A 265 20.61 17.97 15.56
C SER A 265 20.42 16.98 16.70
N GLU A 266 19.34 17.10 17.45
CA GLU A 266 18.92 16.12 18.47
C GLU A 266 17.71 15.27 18.01
N ALA A 267 17.31 15.39 16.74
CA ALA A 267 16.24 14.58 16.18
C ALA A 267 16.64 13.09 16.15
N LYS A 268 15.70 12.20 16.53
CA LYS A 268 15.89 10.76 16.43
C LYS A 268 15.83 10.33 14.96
N LEU A 269 16.96 9.86 14.43
CA LEU A 269 17.03 9.35 13.07
C LEU A 269 16.35 7.96 12.94
N PRO A 270 15.62 7.71 11.84
CA PRO A 270 14.95 6.44 11.55
C PRO A 270 15.92 5.39 11.00
N PHE A 271 15.42 4.17 10.74
CA PHE A 271 16.08 3.13 9.93
C PHE A 271 17.43 2.60 10.44
N GLY A 272 17.89 3.03 11.62
CA GLY A 272 19.24 2.73 12.09
C GLY A 272 20.33 3.59 11.43
N LEU A 273 19.96 4.76 10.90
CA LEU A 273 20.93 5.76 10.44
C LEU A 273 21.80 6.23 11.62
N ASP A 274 23.11 6.25 11.42
CA ASP A 274 24.09 6.64 12.42
C ASP A 274 24.16 8.17 12.53
N PRO A 275 23.74 8.77 13.66
CA PRO A 275 23.78 10.21 13.83
C PRO A 275 25.20 10.78 13.81
N ALA A 276 26.23 10.00 14.20
CA ALA A 276 27.61 10.47 14.23
C ALA A 276 28.13 10.89 12.84
N VAL A 277 27.46 10.45 11.78
CA VAL A 277 27.91 10.65 10.40
C VAL A 277 26.80 11.05 9.43
N THR A 278 25.58 11.28 9.93
CA THR A 278 24.41 11.65 9.13
C THR A 278 23.91 13.03 9.59
N PRO A 279 24.15 14.10 8.81
CA PRO A 279 23.53 15.39 9.08
C PRO A 279 22.05 15.36 8.73
N VAL A 280 21.29 16.29 9.29
CA VAL A 280 19.88 16.48 8.97
C VAL A 280 19.55 17.97 8.97
N LEU A 281 18.64 18.38 8.10
CA LEU A 281 18.11 19.74 8.06
C LEU A 281 16.60 19.69 7.86
N GLY A 282 15.89 20.62 8.48
CA GLY A 282 14.46 20.80 8.26
C GLY A 282 14.01 22.26 8.37
N SER A 283 12.86 22.56 7.78
CA SER A 283 12.28 23.90 7.68
C SER A 283 11.30 24.25 8.80
N TYR A 284 11.02 23.32 9.73
CA TYR A 284 10.10 23.60 10.82
C TYR A 284 10.66 24.67 11.77
N GLN A 285 9.81 25.64 12.10
CA GLN A 285 10.14 26.75 13.00
C GLN A 285 9.10 26.80 14.13
N GLU A 286 9.52 26.93 15.39
CA GLU A 286 8.59 26.99 16.54
C GLU A 286 7.82 28.33 16.64
N GLY A 287 8.24 29.34 15.87
CA GLY A 287 7.72 30.71 15.91
C GLY A 287 7.04 31.15 14.62
N VAL A 288 7.28 32.41 14.24
CA VAL A 288 6.83 32.96 12.96
C VAL A 288 7.48 32.13 11.85
N GLN A 289 6.66 31.54 10.98
CA GLN A 289 7.18 30.85 9.81
C GLN A 289 7.73 31.89 8.84
N GLU A 290 8.97 31.67 8.41
CA GLU A 290 9.58 32.35 7.27
C GLU A 290 9.79 31.35 6.13
N PRO A 291 9.75 31.80 4.86
CA PRO A 291 10.07 30.94 3.73
C PRO A 291 11.45 30.28 3.92
N ALA A 292 11.56 29.00 3.55
CA ALA A 292 12.82 28.26 3.60
C ALA A 292 13.23 27.79 2.19
N LEU A 293 14.49 28.01 1.85
CA LEU A 293 15.09 27.63 0.57
C LEU A 293 16.48 27.05 0.81
N LEU A 294 16.76 25.92 0.18
CA LEU A 294 18.07 25.29 0.28
C LEU A 294 18.42 24.55 -1.01
N THR A 295 19.66 24.74 -1.46
CA THR A 295 20.29 23.91 -2.49
C THR A 295 21.54 23.30 -1.89
N SER A 296 21.59 21.98 -1.77
CA SER A 296 22.72 21.30 -1.15
C SER A 296 23.96 21.37 -2.04
N SER A 297 25.11 20.97 -1.50
CA SER A 297 26.28 20.66 -2.33
C SER A 297 25.94 19.50 -3.28
N TRP A 298 26.72 19.37 -4.36
CA TRP A 298 26.69 18.19 -5.22
C TRP A 298 27.23 16.97 -4.47
N TYR A 299 26.70 15.79 -4.77
CA TYR A 299 27.13 14.50 -4.26
C TYR A 299 27.48 13.60 -5.43
N GLY A 300 28.67 12.99 -5.40
CA GLY A 300 29.13 12.11 -6.47
C GLY A 300 28.42 10.76 -6.42
N LEU A 301 27.85 10.34 -7.55
CA LEU A 301 27.28 9.01 -7.70
C LEU A 301 28.40 7.97 -7.93
N PRO A 302 28.26 6.76 -7.38
CA PRO A 302 29.14 5.66 -7.74
C PRO A 302 28.89 5.21 -9.19
N GLU A 303 29.76 4.35 -9.70
CA GLU A 303 29.48 3.61 -10.93
C GLU A 303 28.17 2.81 -10.77
N ARG A 304 27.31 2.85 -11.79
CA ARG A 304 26.01 2.18 -11.75
C ARG A 304 26.19 0.66 -11.68
N SER A 305 25.40 0.02 -10.84
CA SER A 305 25.37 -1.43 -10.70
C SER A 305 23.92 -1.91 -10.49
N ASP A 306 23.67 -3.17 -10.86
CA ASP A 306 22.33 -3.77 -10.77
C ASP A 306 21.87 -3.96 -9.31
N ASP A 307 22.81 -4.13 -8.38
CA ASP A 307 22.57 -4.25 -6.93
C ASP A 307 22.36 -2.90 -6.23
N ALA A 308 22.49 -1.77 -6.95
CA ALA A 308 22.28 -0.43 -6.40
C ALA A 308 21.47 0.47 -7.36
N PRO A 309 20.21 0.13 -7.67
CA PRO A 309 19.43 0.79 -8.73
C PRO A 309 18.79 2.14 -8.34
N LEU A 310 18.94 2.60 -7.09
CA LEU A 310 18.25 3.78 -6.56
C LEU A 310 19.23 4.82 -6.02
N VAL A 311 18.83 6.09 -6.09
CA VAL A 311 19.24 7.11 -5.11
C VAL A 311 18.08 7.29 -4.12
N VAL A 312 18.41 7.34 -2.83
CA VAL A 312 17.45 7.42 -1.73
C VAL A 312 17.77 8.63 -0.85
N ILE A 313 16.71 9.32 -0.43
CA ILE A 313 16.77 10.41 0.56
C ILE A 313 15.81 10.06 1.68
N SER A 314 16.30 9.93 2.93
CA SER A 314 15.39 9.84 4.07
C SER A 314 14.86 11.23 4.39
N ALA A 315 13.55 11.37 4.42
CA ALA A 315 12.85 12.64 4.58
C ALA A 315 11.65 12.52 5.53
N ALA A 316 11.25 13.65 6.10
CA ALA A 316 10.07 13.80 6.95
C ALA A 316 9.32 15.09 6.59
N GLY A 317 8.11 15.24 7.11
CA GLY A 317 7.24 16.39 6.82
C GLY A 317 6.30 16.17 5.64
N ARG A 318 5.69 17.25 5.17
CA ARG A 318 4.69 17.25 4.09
C ARG A 318 5.38 17.61 2.78
N ILE A 319 5.64 16.63 1.93
CA ILE A 319 6.40 16.79 0.68
C ILE A 319 5.45 16.58 -0.50
N TRP A 320 5.52 17.45 -1.50
CA TRP A 320 4.73 17.33 -2.71
C TRP A 320 5.17 16.07 -3.48
N SER A 321 4.20 15.25 -3.87
CA SER A 321 4.45 14.04 -4.64
C SER A 321 3.33 13.74 -5.64
N VAL A 322 3.65 12.90 -6.62
CA VAL A 322 2.70 12.41 -7.62
C VAL A 322 2.85 10.90 -7.70
N ASP A 323 1.74 10.17 -7.56
CA ASP A 323 1.74 8.71 -7.67
C ASP A 323 1.70 8.24 -9.15
N ASP A 324 1.85 6.93 -9.37
CA ASP A 324 1.82 6.35 -10.73
C ASP A 324 0.45 6.50 -11.43
N THR A 325 -0.61 6.89 -10.71
CA THR A 325 -1.93 7.20 -11.30
C THR A 325 -2.04 8.66 -11.74
N GLY A 326 -1.05 9.48 -11.40
CA GLY A 326 -1.05 10.93 -11.59
C GLY A 326 -1.78 11.70 -10.48
N ALA A 327 -2.16 11.04 -9.38
CA ALA A 327 -2.76 11.72 -8.24
C ALA A 327 -1.69 12.49 -7.46
N THR A 328 -2.00 13.73 -7.12
CA THR A 328 -1.07 14.64 -6.45
C THR A 328 -1.32 14.68 -4.95
N THR A 329 -0.27 14.55 -4.16
CA THR A 329 -0.28 14.81 -2.71
C THR A 329 0.29 16.21 -2.46
N TYR A 330 -0.47 17.05 -1.75
CA TYR A 330 0.00 18.40 -1.41
C TYR A 330 1.14 18.36 -0.38
N GLY A 331 2.11 19.26 -0.56
CA GLY A 331 3.24 19.45 0.35
C GLY A 331 4.26 20.42 -0.24
N GLN A 332 5.44 20.46 0.36
CA GLN A 332 6.54 21.33 -0.01
C GLN A 332 7.45 20.68 -1.06
N SER A 333 8.15 21.51 -1.83
CA SER A 333 8.94 21.03 -2.95
C SER A 333 10.29 20.49 -2.47
N LEU A 334 10.56 19.21 -2.73
CA LEU A 334 11.88 18.61 -2.62
C LEU A 334 12.19 17.93 -3.95
N LEU A 335 13.08 18.54 -4.73
CA LEU A 335 13.56 18.02 -6.01
C LEU A 335 15.00 17.53 -5.88
N VAL A 336 15.38 16.61 -6.76
CA VAL A 336 16.78 16.23 -6.96
C VAL A 336 17.23 16.81 -8.29
N GLU A 337 18.20 17.72 -8.26
CA GLU A 337 18.89 18.15 -9.47
C GLU A 337 20.03 17.17 -9.75
N TYR A 338 20.14 16.74 -11.00
CA TYR A 338 21.15 15.78 -11.44
C TYR A 338 22.03 16.42 -12.52
N GLY A 339 23.29 15.99 -12.57
CA GLY A 339 24.28 16.60 -13.43
C GLY A 339 25.46 15.70 -13.75
N ARG A 340 26.34 16.23 -14.60
CA ARG A 340 27.57 15.60 -15.03
C ARG A 340 28.78 16.42 -14.61
N ARG A 341 29.77 15.77 -14.02
CA ARG A 341 31.02 16.40 -13.63
C ARG A 341 31.89 16.65 -14.86
N LEU A 342 32.36 17.88 -14.99
CA LEU A 342 33.27 18.33 -16.04
C LEU A 342 34.74 18.09 -15.63
N PRO A 343 35.68 18.07 -16.59
CA PRO A 343 37.10 17.87 -16.30
C PRO A 343 37.73 18.95 -15.40
N ASP A 344 37.12 20.13 -15.34
CA ASP A 344 37.54 21.23 -14.46
C ASP A 344 37.06 21.07 -13.01
N GLY A 345 36.26 20.03 -12.73
CA GLY A 345 35.73 19.70 -11.41
C GLY A 345 34.35 20.29 -11.12
N THR A 346 33.83 21.17 -11.96
CA THR A 346 32.46 21.70 -11.87
C THR A 346 31.43 20.65 -12.28
N VAL A 347 30.15 20.86 -11.93
CA VAL A 347 29.05 19.98 -12.35
C VAL A 347 28.11 20.77 -13.26
N GLU A 348 27.92 20.25 -14.47
CA GLU A 348 26.94 20.75 -15.44
C GLU A 348 25.56 20.16 -15.11
N PRO A 349 24.56 20.98 -14.74
CA PRO A 349 23.21 20.48 -14.47
C PRO A 349 22.55 19.96 -15.75
N GLN A 350 21.92 18.80 -15.66
CA GLN A 350 21.21 18.16 -16.77
C GLN A 350 19.68 18.26 -16.63
N GLY A 351 19.16 18.38 -15.40
CA GLY A 351 17.74 18.54 -15.13
C GLY A 351 17.38 18.28 -13.66
N THR A 352 16.07 18.22 -13.40
CA THR A 352 15.52 17.90 -12.08
C THR A 352 14.62 16.67 -12.13
N TYR A 353 14.55 15.97 -11.00
CA TYR A 353 13.70 14.81 -10.78
C TYR A 353 12.81 15.05 -9.55
N LEU A 354 11.53 14.71 -9.64
CA LEU A 354 10.61 14.68 -8.51
C LEU A 354 10.68 13.28 -7.87
N PRO A 355 11.24 13.12 -6.66
CA PRO A 355 11.35 11.82 -6.03
C PRO A 355 9.99 11.15 -5.80
N ARG A 356 9.96 9.83 -5.91
CA ARG A 356 8.77 9.02 -5.58
C ARG A 356 8.64 8.95 -4.06
N ASP A 357 7.46 9.30 -3.55
CA ASP A 357 7.12 9.28 -2.11
C ASP A 357 5.90 8.39 -1.88
N ILE A 358 6.01 7.43 -0.96
CA ILE A 358 4.89 6.54 -0.57
C ILE A 358 4.20 6.96 0.73
N GLY A 359 4.70 7.99 1.41
CA GLY A 359 4.20 8.34 2.72
C GLY A 359 4.64 7.33 3.82
N PRO A 360 4.00 7.39 5.00
CA PRO A 360 3.01 8.40 5.39
C PRO A 360 3.67 9.75 5.75
N ALA A 361 2.94 10.84 5.51
CA ALA A 361 3.32 12.15 6.05
C ALA A 361 2.71 12.34 7.46
N PRO A 362 3.38 13.11 8.35
CA PRO A 362 4.71 13.70 8.22
C PRO A 362 5.87 12.78 8.68
N SER A 363 5.62 11.49 8.94
CA SER A 363 6.63 10.55 9.44
C SER A 363 7.85 10.41 8.54
N TRP A 364 8.95 9.94 9.13
CA TRP A 364 10.16 9.60 8.39
C TRP A 364 9.88 8.50 7.36
N ARG A 365 10.37 8.70 6.14
CA ARG A 365 10.23 7.80 4.99
C ARG A 365 11.37 7.98 4.00
N ASN A 366 11.46 7.09 3.02
CA ASN A 366 12.50 7.14 1.99
C ASN A 366 11.91 7.59 0.66
N LEU A 367 12.37 8.73 0.18
CA LEU A 367 12.13 9.22 -1.17
C LEU A 367 13.05 8.48 -2.14
N ARG A 368 12.53 8.15 -3.33
CA ARG A 368 13.20 7.23 -4.27
C ARG A 368 13.39 7.85 -5.64
N ILE A 369 14.59 7.69 -6.18
CA ILE A 369 14.96 8.14 -7.51
C ILE A 369 15.60 6.94 -8.25
N PRO A 370 14.90 6.30 -9.20
CA PRO A 370 15.47 5.22 -9.98
C PRO A 370 16.58 5.73 -10.89
N LEU A 371 17.79 5.19 -10.77
CA LEU A 371 18.94 5.59 -11.59
C LEU A 371 18.68 5.33 -13.08
N SER A 372 17.85 4.34 -13.42
CA SER A 372 17.44 4.04 -14.78
C SER A 372 16.64 5.16 -15.46
N GLU A 373 16.05 6.08 -14.68
CA GLU A 373 15.30 7.24 -15.20
C GLU A 373 16.17 8.47 -15.39
N LEU A 374 17.44 8.45 -14.93
CA LEU A 374 18.41 9.52 -15.14
C LEU A 374 19.29 9.22 -16.37
N PRO A 375 19.78 10.26 -17.10
CA PRO A 375 20.72 10.08 -18.21
C PRO A 375 21.92 9.19 -17.82
N ALA A 376 22.38 8.35 -18.75
CA ALA A 376 23.41 7.35 -18.45
C ALA A 376 24.76 7.95 -18.02
N ASP A 377 25.05 9.20 -18.39
CA ASP A 377 26.26 9.93 -18.05
C ASP A 377 26.13 10.85 -16.82
N THR A 378 25.00 10.79 -16.11
CA THR A 378 24.82 11.47 -14.81
C THR A 378 25.72 10.81 -13.76
N ASP A 379 26.57 11.62 -13.12
CA ASP A 379 27.52 11.20 -12.09
C ASP A 379 27.45 12.06 -10.81
N ALA A 380 26.52 13.01 -10.74
CA ALA A 380 26.32 13.86 -9.57
C ALA A 380 24.84 14.19 -9.34
N VAL A 381 24.45 14.31 -8.06
CA VAL A 381 23.10 14.74 -7.63
C VAL A 381 23.17 15.75 -6.50
N ARG A 382 22.17 16.63 -6.37
CA ARG A 382 21.98 17.50 -5.21
C ARG A 382 20.50 17.71 -4.91
N ILE A 383 20.21 18.07 -3.66
CA ILE A 383 18.85 18.35 -3.19
C ILE A 383 18.54 19.83 -3.41
N VAL A 384 17.36 20.10 -3.96
CA VAL A 384 16.78 21.44 -4.08
C VAL A 384 15.46 21.46 -3.34
N ALA A 385 15.44 22.09 -2.16
CA ALA A 385 14.29 22.17 -1.27
C ALA A 385 13.74 23.59 -1.22
N ASN A 386 12.42 23.73 -1.34
CA ASN A 386 11.72 25.01 -1.30
C ASN A 386 10.40 24.87 -0.55
N ASP A 387 10.29 25.64 0.53
CA ASP A 387 9.14 25.74 1.41
C ASP A 387 8.70 27.21 1.52
N PRO A 388 7.84 27.68 0.60
CA PRO A 388 7.31 29.05 0.66
C PRO A 388 6.09 29.17 1.58
N ASN A 389 5.62 28.07 2.19
CA ASN A 389 4.38 28.07 2.96
C ASN A 389 4.65 28.53 4.40
N LEU A 390 3.76 29.37 4.92
CA LEU A 390 3.89 29.95 6.26
C LEU A 390 2.96 29.28 7.30
N THR A 391 2.34 28.16 6.94
CA THR A 391 1.49 27.38 7.83
C THR A 391 2.37 26.41 8.62
N GLY A 392 2.32 26.44 9.95
CA GLY A 392 3.28 25.69 10.78
C GLY A 392 3.24 24.16 10.65
N ASP A 393 2.21 23.58 10.03
CA ASP A 393 2.12 22.14 9.71
C ASP A 393 2.73 21.78 8.35
N GLN A 394 3.11 22.79 7.56
CA GLN A 394 3.76 22.67 6.25
C GLN A 394 5.25 22.89 6.43
N TRP A 395 5.99 21.80 6.50
CA TRP A 395 7.44 21.80 6.63
C TRP A 395 7.99 20.51 6.00
N LEU A 396 9.30 20.48 5.75
CA LEU A 396 9.99 19.30 5.29
C LEU A 396 11.38 19.17 5.94
N ALA A 397 11.87 17.95 6.08
CA ALA A 397 13.22 17.65 6.53
C ALA A 397 13.82 16.52 5.72
N PHE A 398 15.15 16.49 5.62
CA PHE A 398 15.86 15.48 4.84
C PHE A 398 17.28 15.24 5.35
N THR A 399 17.81 14.10 4.92
CA THR A 399 19.19 13.65 5.08
C THR A 399 19.93 13.71 3.74
N PRO A 400 21.26 13.55 3.68
CA PRO A 400 21.97 13.46 2.41
C PRO A 400 21.49 12.29 1.55
N PRO A 401 21.61 12.40 0.21
CA PRO A 401 21.31 11.28 -0.68
C PRO A 401 22.29 10.12 -0.46
N ARG A 402 21.79 8.90 -0.59
CA ARG A 402 22.58 7.66 -0.57
C ARG A 402 22.19 6.74 -1.72
N VAL A 403 23.11 5.90 -2.17
CA VAL A 403 22.87 4.83 -3.15
C VAL A 403 22.95 3.50 -2.40
N PRO A 404 21.81 2.91 -2.01
CA PRO A 404 21.78 1.70 -1.20
C PRO A 404 22.25 0.50 -2.01
N LYS A 405 22.95 -0.42 -1.34
CA LYS A 405 23.09 -1.80 -1.83
C LYS A 405 21.91 -2.62 -1.37
N LEU A 406 21.31 -3.33 -2.31
CA LEU A 406 20.04 -4.00 -2.12
C LEU A 406 20.17 -5.50 -2.38
N ASP A 407 19.68 -6.30 -1.44
CA ASP A 407 19.53 -7.74 -1.57
C ASP A 407 18.04 -8.11 -1.43
N THR A 408 17.63 -9.24 -2.01
CA THR A 408 16.23 -9.69 -1.85
C THR A 408 15.94 -10.04 -0.40
N LEU A 409 14.70 -9.83 0.04
CA LEU A 409 14.24 -10.19 1.39
C LEU A 409 14.49 -11.67 1.68
N ASN A 410 14.31 -12.53 0.68
CA ASN A 410 14.61 -13.96 0.82
C ASN A 410 16.09 -14.24 1.10
N THR A 411 17.01 -13.45 0.53
CA THR A 411 18.45 -13.57 0.78
C THR A 411 18.81 -13.08 2.18
N VAL A 412 18.23 -11.96 2.61
CA VAL A 412 18.52 -11.33 3.91
C VAL A 412 17.90 -12.10 5.08
N ILE A 413 16.64 -12.51 4.94
CA ILE A 413 15.87 -13.14 6.03
C ILE A 413 15.95 -14.67 5.96
N GLY A 414 16.07 -15.26 4.78
CA GLY A 414 16.07 -16.71 4.62
C GLY A 414 14.78 -17.39 5.07
N SER A 415 14.91 -18.66 5.46
CA SER A 415 13.78 -19.56 5.78
C SER A 415 13.91 -20.27 7.14
N GLU A 416 14.88 -19.90 7.97
CA GLU A 416 15.19 -20.62 9.22
C GLU A 416 14.86 -19.82 10.49
N GLN A 417 15.16 -18.52 10.51
CA GLN A 417 14.92 -17.68 11.69
C GLN A 417 13.43 -17.38 11.88
N PRO A 418 12.97 -17.18 13.12
CA PRO A 418 11.57 -16.91 13.40
C PRO A 418 11.17 -15.50 12.96
N VAL A 419 10.08 -15.42 12.19
CA VAL A 419 9.50 -14.17 11.70
C VAL A 419 8.06 -14.04 12.21
N LEU A 420 7.66 -12.86 12.65
CA LEU A 420 6.26 -12.50 12.79
C LEU A 420 5.72 -12.10 11.42
N LEU A 421 5.08 -13.04 10.73
CA LEU A 421 4.30 -12.72 9.54
C LEU A 421 2.92 -12.25 9.98
N ASP A 422 2.59 -10.98 9.71
CA ASP A 422 1.23 -10.51 9.91
C ASP A 422 0.24 -11.37 9.11
N TRP A 423 -0.96 -11.56 9.64
CA TRP A 423 -1.93 -12.51 9.09
C TRP A 423 -2.22 -12.27 7.59
N ALA A 424 -2.12 -11.01 7.14
CA ALA A 424 -2.42 -10.60 5.78
C ALA A 424 -1.35 -10.97 4.75
N VAL A 425 -0.10 -11.21 5.17
CA VAL A 425 1.04 -11.39 4.26
C VAL A 425 1.50 -12.84 4.11
N GLY A 426 0.97 -13.77 4.92
CA GLY A 426 1.46 -15.15 4.97
C GLY A 426 1.45 -15.91 3.63
N LEU A 427 0.52 -15.58 2.72
CA LEU A 427 0.47 -16.21 1.39
C LEU A 427 1.53 -15.66 0.42
N GLN A 428 2.05 -14.46 0.68
CA GLN A 428 3.04 -13.79 -0.16
C GLN A 428 4.47 -14.15 0.24
N PHE A 429 4.68 -14.61 1.47
CA PHE A 429 5.97 -15.00 2.05
C PHE A 429 5.99 -16.48 2.49
N PRO A 430 5.76 -17.44 1.58
CA PRO A 430 5.61 -18.86 1.95
C PRO A 430 6.92 -19.54 2.39
N CYS A 431 8.08 -18.91 2.18
CA CYS A 431 9.39 -19.47 2.55
C CYS A 431 9.88 -18.99 3.93
N GLN A 432 9.43 -17.84 4.40
CA GLN A 432 9.83 -17.32 5.72
C GLN A 432 9.14 -18.14 6.81
N ARG A 433 9.89 -18.54 7.84
CA ARG A 433 9.36 -19.39 8.91
C ARG A 433 8.64 -18.54 9.97
N PRO A 434 7.34 -18.74 10.21
CA PRO A 434 6.67 -18.13 11.35
C PRO A 434 7.31 -18.57 12.68
N PHE A 435 7.33 -17.68 13.68
CA PHE A 435 7.72 -18.08 15.04
C PHE A 435 6.80 -19.20 15.57
N ASP A 436 7.35 -20.11 16.37
CA ASP A 436 6.59 -21.22 16.95
C ASP A 436 6.23 -20.94 18.43
N HIS A 437 5.32 -21.73 18.98
CA HIS A 437 5.02 -21.74 20.41
C HIS A 437 4.85 -23.17 20.93
N ARG A 438 5.41 -23.44 22.10
CA ARG A 438 5.37 -24.77 22.72
C ARG A 438 5.23 -24.63 24.23
N TYR A 439 4.34 -25.45 24.81
CA TYR A 439 4.08 -25.46 26.26
C TYR A 439 3.66 -24.09 26.84
N GLY A 440 2.99 -23.24 26.03
CA GLY A 440 2.59 -21.89 26.42
C GLY A 440 3.72 -20.84 26.35
N ILE A 441 4.90 -21.21 25.85
CA ILE A 441 6.03 -20.31 25.64
C ILE A 441 6.15 -20.06 24.13
N ALA A 442 6.16 -18.79 23.71
CA ALA A 442 6.38 -18.39 22.34
C ALA A 442 7.87 -18.14 22.07
N GLU A 443 8.33 -18.51 20.87
CA GLU A 443 9.63 -18.14 20.34
C GLU A 443 9.63 -16.65 20.00
N MET A 444 10.66 -15.90 20.43
CA MET A 444 10.78 -14.48 20.10
C MET A 444 11.24 -14.33 18.64
N PRO A 445 10.41 -13.72 17.75
CA PRO A 445 10.82 -13.44 16.38
C PRO A 445 11.92 -12.38 16.32
N ASP A 446 12.79 -12.47 15.31
CA ASP A 446 13.82 -11.46 15.05
C ASP A 446 13.33 -10.36 14.11
N TYR A 447 12.33 -10.68 13.28
CA TYR A 447 11.75 -9.78 12.28
C TYR A 447 10.23 -9.84 12.28
N ARG A 448 9.60 -8.77 11.78
CA ARG A 448 8.17 -8.69 11.47
C ARG A 448 7.98 -8.25 10.01
N ILE A 449 7.06 -8.89 9.30
CA ILE A 449 6.64 -8.50 7.95
C ILE A 449 5.18 -8.04 8.01
N LEU A 450 4.95 -6.79 7.61
CA LEU A 450 3.65 -6.11 7.64
C LEU A 450 3.13 -5.87 6.21
N PRO A 451 1.80 -5.82 5.99
CA PRO A 451 1.23 -5.38 4.72
C PRO A 451 1.38 -3.86 4.53
N ASP A 452 0.84 -3.34 3.43
CA ASP A 452 0.76 -1.90 3.17
C ASP A 452 0.11 -1.14 4.34
N ARG A 453 0.54 0.11 4.55
CA ARG A 453 0.19 0.87 5.76
C ARG A 453 -1.32 0.90 6.04
N PRO A 454 -2.21 1.20 5.07
CA PRO A 454 -3.63 1.23 5.34
C PRO A 454 -4.14 -0.07 5.92
N LEU A 455 -3.66 -1.22 5.43
CA LEU A 455 -4.04 -2.52 5.94
C LEU A 455 -3.37 -2.85 7.29
N ALA A 456 -2.13 -2.43 7.50
CA ALA A 456 -1.43 -2.67 8.76
C ALA A 456 -2.16 -2.00 9.95
N VAL A 457 -2.34 -0.68 9.87
CA VAL A 457 -2.86 0.12 10.99
C VAL A 457 -4.33 -0.13 11.27
N SER A 458 -5.12 -0.46 10.24
CA SER A 458 -6.57 -0.68 10.42
C SER A 458 -6.92 -2.12 10.77
N SER A 459 -6.00 -3.07 10.55
CA SER A 459 -6.31 -4.49 10.63
C SER A 459 -5.25 -5.32 11.36
N THR A 460 -4.01 -5.42 10.87
CA THR A 460 -3.06 -6.36 11.48
C THR A 460 -2.61 -5.89 12.86
N ASP A 461 -2.33 -4.60 13.03
CA ASP A 461 -1.94 -4.01 14.32
C ASP A 461 -3.05 -4.11 15.36
N THR A 462 -4.30 -3.88 14.96
CA THR A 462 -5.45 -3.92 15.86
C THR A 462 -5.90 -5.35 16.20
N TRP A 463 -5.95 -6.24 15.21
CA TRP A 463 -6.37 -7.62 15.38
C TRP A 463 -5.43 -8.42 16.28
N GLN A 464 -4.13 -8.14 16.18
CA GLN A 464 -3.08 -8.92 16.84
C GLN A 464 -2.40 -8.12 17.98
N SER A 465 -3.07 -7.06 18.44
CA SER A 465 -2.64 -6.16 19.52
C SER A 465 -2.51 -6.87 20.87
N ALA A 466 -1.79 -6.24 21.79
CA ALA A 466 -1.66 -6.69 23.17
C ALA A 466 -3.03 -6.79 23.88
N ASP A 467 -3.89 -5.78 23.70
CA ASP A 467 -5.21 -5.68 24.33
C ASP A 467 -6.14 -6.83 23.94
N ASN A 468 -5.96 -7.38 22.74
CA ASN A 468 -6.71 -8.52 22.22
C ASN A 468 -5.99 -9.87 22.42
N GLY A 469 -4.89 -9.89 23.17
CA GLY A 469 -4.11 -11.10 23.48
C GLY A 469 -3.24 -11.62 22.32
N GLY A 470 -2.97 -10.78 21.33
CA GLY A 470 -2.16 -11.12 20.17
C GLY A 470 -0.64 -11.05 20.43
N PRO A 471 0.17 -11.46 19.43
CA PRO A 471 1.61 -11.58 19.58
C PRO A 471 2.34 -10.25 19.83
N LEU A 472 1.75 -9.11 19.44
CA LEU A 472 2.40 -7.80 19.65
C LEU A 472 2.66 -7.50 21.13
N GLY A 473 1.80 -7.99 22.02
CA GLY A 473 1.96 -7.78 23.46
C GLY A 473 3.27 -8.32 24.01
N PHE A 474 3.69 -9.54 23.63
CA PHE A 474 4.95 -10.09 24.13
C PHE A 474 6.16 -9.61 23.32
N THR A 475 6.01 -9.40 22.01
CA THR A 475 7.13 -8.96 21.18
C THR A 475 7.55 -7.55 21.53
N GLU A 476 6.60 -6.63 21.74
CA GLU A 476 6.88 -5.23 22.06
C GLU A 476 7.31 -5.02 23.52
N ALA A 477 6.91 -5.94 24.42
CA ALA A 477 7.44 -5.94 25.78
C ALA A 477 8.92 -6.36 25.86
N LEU A 478 9.40 -7.18 24.91
CA LEU A 478 10.76 -7.74 24.90
C LEU A 478 11.72 -7.01 23.95
N ALA A 479 11.19 -6.31 22.95
CA ALA A 479 11.96 -5.63 21.93
C ALA A 479 11.24 -4.39 21.42
N ARG A 480 12.02 -3.41 20.94
CA ARG A 480 11.48 -2.30 20.15
C ARG A 480 11.48 -2.66 18.67
N PRO A 481 10.41 -2.40 17.90
CA PRO A 481 10.45 -2.52 16.45
C PRO A 481 11.29 -1.37 15.84
N GLU A 482 12.04 -1.69 14.79
CA GLU A 482 12.82 -0.74 13.99
C GLU A 482 12.63 -1.08 12.52
N GLN A 483 12.06 -0.15 11.74
CA GLN A 483 11.80 -0.37 10.34
C GLN A 483 13.10 -0.44 9.54
N ILE A 484 13.20 -1.44 8.66
CA ILE A 484 14.29 -1.57 7.70
C ILE A 484 13.82 -0.99 6.35
N PRO A 485 14.63 -0.16 5.66
CA PRO A 485 14.27 0.34 4.35
C PRO A 485 14.12 -0.80 3.34
N THR A 486 12.96 -0.83 2.68
CA THR A 486 12.65 -1.82 1.66
C THR A 486 11.97 -1.19 0.46
N TYR A 487 12.12 -1.85 -0.69
CA TYR A 487 11.69 -1.35 -2.00
C TYR A 487 11.13 -2.51 -2.81
N LEU A 488 10.05 -2.27 -3.55
CA LEU A 488 9.54 -3.27 -4.49
C LEU A 488 10.25 -3.11 -5.83
N GLU A 489 10.96 -4.15 -6.25
CA GLU A 489 11.71 -4.13 -7.50
C GLU A 489 10.79 -3.79 -8.69
N ASN A 490 11.21 -2.83 -9.52
CA ASN A 490 10.48 -2.35 -10.70
C ASN A 490 9.09 -1.70 -10.44
N ASP A 491 8.69 -1.49 -9.17
CA ASP A 491 7.48 -0.74 -8.79
C ASP A 491 7.83 0.20 -7.60
N TRP A 492 8.74 1.14 -7.86
CA TRP A 492 9.41 1.96 -6.85
C TRP A 492 8.50 2.92 -6.08
N ALA A 493 7.30 3.22 -6.59
CA ALA A 493 6.30 4.05 -5.92
C ALA A 493 5.22 3.22 -5.20
N ARG A 494 5.38 1.88 -5.12
CA ARG A 494 4.46 1.02 -4.39
C ARG A 494 4.80 0.97 -2.90
N ASP A 495 3.77 1.14 -2.07
CA ASP A 495 3.78 0.61 -0.72
C ASP A 495 3.44 -0.89 -0.78
N TRP A 496 4.45 -1.74 -0.64
CA TRP A 496 4.25 -3.19 -0.56
C TRP A 496 3.93 -3.64 0.87
N GLY A 497 4.23 -2.78 1.85
CA GLY A 497 4.29 -3.10 3.26
C GLY A 497 5.62 -2.72 3.88
N SER A 498 5.96 -3.39 4.96
CA SER A 498 7.14 -3.04 5.75
C SER A 498 7.83 -4.26 6.34
N LEU A 499 9.15 -4.14 6.50
CA LEU A 499 9.97 -5.07 7.24
C LEU A 499 10.48 -4.35 8.48
N GLU A 500 10.32 -4.97 9.65
CA GLU A 500 10.84 -4.46 10.91
C GLU A 500 11.79 -5.49 11.53
N ARG A 501 12.85 -4.99 12.16
CA ARG A 501 13.73 -5.76 13.03
C ARG A 501 13.32 -5.52 14.48
N TYR A 502 13.26 -6.58 15.28
CA TYR A 502 13.08 -6.48 16.71
C TYR A 502 14.42 -6.27 17.42
N VAL A 503 14.67 -5.05 17.89
CA VAL A 503 15.84 -4.72 18.70
C VAL A 503 15.52 -5.05 20.16
N ARG A 504 16.02 -6.21 20.62
CA ARG A 504 15.78 -6.72 21.97
C ARG A 504 16.31 -5.76 23.05
N PHE A 505 15.53 -5.53 24.10
CA PHE A 505 15.99 -4.74 25.25
C PHE A 505 17.08 -5.48 26.04
N TYR A 506 17.04 -6.82 26.02
CA TYR A 506 18.02 -7.69 26.67
C TYR A 506 18.63 -8.67 25.64
N PRO A 507 19.59 -8.22 24.82
CA PRO A 507 20.11 -9.01 23.69
C PRO A 507 20.88 -10.27 24.13
N ASN A 508 21.40 -10.29 25.36
CA ASN A 508 22.13 -11.43 25.93
C ASN A 508 21.23 -12.45 26.65
N ALA A 509 19.91 -12.22 26.67
CA ALA A 509 18.97 -13.17 27.27
C ALA A 509 18.87 -14.45 26.42
N VAL A 510 18.83 -15.60 27.09
CA VAL A 510 18.70 -16.93 26.46
C VAL A 510 17.34 -17.55 26.77
N PRO A 511 16.81 -18.45 25.91
CA PRO A 511 15.57 -19.16 26.19
C PRO A 511 15.62 -19.95 27.50
N ALA A 512 14.50 -19.99 28.22
CA ALA A 512 14.36 -20.81 29.42
C ALA A 512 14.22 -22.30 29.05
N GLU A 513 14.69 -23.20 29.92
CA GLU A 513 14.45 -24.64 29.82
C GLU A 513 13.18 -25.03 30.60
N PRO A 514 12.04 -25.29 29.95
CA PRO A 514 10.79 -25.58 30.66
C PRO A 514 10.81 -26.98 31.28
N GLN A 515 10.49 -27.07 32.57
CA GLN A 515 10.15 -28.33 33.22
C GLN A 515 8.67 -28.64 32.94
N THR A 516 8.40 -29.83 32.40
CA THR A 516 7.04 -30.25 32.03
C THR A 516 6.66 -31.56 32.70
N GLU A 517 5.40 -31.68 33.10
CA GLU A 517 4.81 -32.88 33.69
C GLU A 517 3.47 -33.17 33.01
N ALA A 518 3.20 -34.44 32.72
CA ALA A 518 1.90 -34.88 32.24
C ALA A 518 0.99 -35.25 33.42
N ILE A 519 -0.12 -34.54 33.57
CA ILE A 519 -1.08 -34.76 34.67
C ILE A 519 -2.45 -35.12 34.11
N THR A 520 -3.01 -36.25 34.54
CA THR A 520 -4.38 -36.65 34.18
C THR A 520 -5.41 -35.84 34.98
N ARG A 521 -6.36 -35.21 34.28
CA ARG A 521 -7.44 -34.40 34.86
C ARG A 521 -8.81 -34.86 34.33
N SER A 522 -9.88 -34.49 35.02
CA SER A 522 -11.25 -34.66 34.51
C SER A 522 -11.50 -33.74 33.32
N GLY A 523 -12.36 -34.13 32.37
CA GLY A 523 -12.77 -33.28 31.24
C GLY A 523 -13.58 -32.03 31.66
N LEU A 524 -14.00 -31.95 32.92
CA LEU A 524 -14.67 -30.78 33.51
C LEU A 524 -13.74 -29.99 34.44
N TRP A 525 -12.47 -30.39 34.57
CA TRP A 525 -11.52 -29.68 35.42
C TRP A 525 -11.17 -28.33 34.80
N ASN A 526 -11.23 -27.27 35.62
CA ASN A 526 -10.86 -25.91 35.23
C ASN A 526 -9.98 -25.32 36.36
N PRO A 527 -8.73 -24.93 36.09
CA PRO A 527 -7.84 -24.34 37.10
C PRO A 527 -8.19 -22.89 37.47
N GLY A 528 -9.12 -22.26 36.75
CA GLY A 528 -9.49 -20.86 36.94
C GLY A 528 -9.70 -20.14 35.60
N THR A 529 -10.23 -18.93 35.67
CA THR A 529 -10.45 -18.11 34.46
C THR A 529 -9.13 -17.54 33.93
N LEU A 530 -8.97 -17.54 32.59
CA LEU A 530 -7.89 -16.80 31.94
C LEU A 530 -8.04 -15.29 32.18
N ARG A 531 -6.92 -14.58 32.26
CA ARG A 531 -6.92 -13.11 32.27
C ARG A 531 -7.19 -12.61 30.86
N VAL A 532 -8.32 -11.92 30.67
CA VAL A 532 -8.78 -11.40 29.36
C VAL A 532 -9.17 -9.92 29.42
N TYR A 533 -8.78 -9.23 30.50
CA TYR A 533 -8.94 -7.79 30.73
C TYR A 533 -7.82 -7.31 31.67
N GLU A 534 -7.52 -6.01 31.63
CA GLU A 534 -6.61 -5.36 32.57
C GLU A 534 -7.18 -5.27 33.98
#